data_AF-A0A535BQW1-F1
#
_entry.id   AF-A0A535BQW1-F1
#
_cell.length_a   1.000
_cell.length_b   1.000
_cell.length_c   1.000
_cell.angle_alpha   90.00
_cell.angle_beta   90.00
_cell.angle_gamma   90.00
#
_symmetry.space_group_name_H-M   'P 1'
#
loop_
_entity.id
_entity.type
_entity.pdbx_description
1 polymer ?
#
loop_
_entity_poly.entity_id
_entity_poly.type
_entity_poly.pdbx_seq_one_letter_code
_entity_poly.pdbx_strand_id
1 'polypeptide(L)'
;MRRISHAVQADSVILDAEALAYNPTSEEFLPFQETTRRRRKHNIEEMAKEVPLKAFVFDILYKDGASLIDKPMVERMKILEETIKTDDILMLTSNHVVSDAKALTLLFDEAISKGLEGVVVKKPESPYEAGARNFNWVKLKRHSAGALNDTIDCVLLGYIFGRGKRAALGAGALLVGVYDPKQDMFVTVTKIGTGLSDEEWGGIKERTKGLEVDHKPARVSSLIKPSVWLEPEIVIEVLADEITRSPIHTAGKVGDEPGYALRFPRLVSFREKDKKPTDATTVEELIEMYQSQGKK
;
A
#
# COMPACT_ATOMS: atom_id res chain seq x y z
N MET A 1 18.64 14.58 -14.13
CA MET A 1 18.57 13.10 -14.21
C MET A 1 19.45 12.50 -13.12
N ARG A 2 18.89 11.69 -12.19
CA ARG A 2 19.72 10.88 -11.28
C ARG A 2 20.12 9.61 -12.02
N ARG A 3 21.40 9.23 -11.96
CA ARG A 3 21.91 8.00 -12.58
C ARG A 3 21.69 6.83 -11.62
N ILE A 4 21.00 5.81 -12.09
CA ILE A 4 20.76 4.53 -11.37
C ILE A 4 22.08 3.76 -11.13
N SER A 5 23.16 4.13 -11.84
CA SER A 5 24.46 3.44 -11.81
C SER A 5 25.09 3.27 -10.43
N HIS A 6 24.74 4.10 -9.44
CA HIS A 6 25.29 3.96 -8.08
C HIS A 6 24.61 2.84 -7.27
N ALA A 7 23.38 2.46 -7.65
CA ALA A 7 22.61 1.42 -7.01
C ALA A 7 22.96 0.01 -7.54
N VAL A 8 23.72 -0.09 -8.63
CA VAL A 8 24.02 -1.35 -9.32
C VAL A 8 25.51 -1.65 -9.23
N GLN A 9 25.88 -2.74 -8.57
CA GLN A 9 27.26 -3.22 -8.43
C GLN A 9 27.58 -4.26 -9.52
N ALA A 10 27.67 -3.78 -10.76
CA ALA A 10 28.04 -4.57 -11.94
C ALA A 10 28.57 -3.64 -13.05
N ASP A 11 29.47 -4.15 -13.89
CA ASP A 11 29.92 -3.47 -15.11
C ASP A 11 28.85 -3.56 -16.21
N SER A 12 28.11 -4.67 -16.26
CA SER A 12 26.99 -4.88 -17.19
C SER A 12 25.91 -5.77 -16.59
N VAL A 13 24.64 -5.42 -16.79
CA VAL A 13 23.51 -6.15 -16.19
C VAL A 13 22.27 -6.09 -17.08
N ILE A 14 21.44 -7.14 -17.03
CA ILE A 14 20.05 -7.10 -17.53
C ILE A 14 19.13 -7.40 -16.35
N LEU A 15 18.27 -6.44 -16.01
CA LEU A 15 17.31 -6.51 -14.92
C LEU A 15 15.89 -6.58 -15.48
N ASP A 16 15.02 -7.35 -14.81
CA ASP A 16 13.59 -7.34 -15.07
C ASP A 16 12.87 -6.62 -13.91
N ALA A 17 12.07 -5.61 -14.24
CA ALA A 17 11.54 -4.66 -13.26
C ALA A 17 10.21 -4.04 -13.70
N GLU A 18 9.41 -3.66 -12.72
CA GLU A 18 8.16 -2.90 -12.91
C GLU A 18 8.36 -1.44 -12.51
N ALA A 19 7.99 -0.49 -13.37
CA ALA A 19 8.08 0.93 -13.05
C ALA A 19 6.70 1.45 -12.62
N LEU A 20 6.57 1.83 -11.35
CA LEU A 20 5.32 2.34 -10.78
C LEU A 20 5.41 3.84 -10.54
N ALA A 21 4.34 4.55 -10.92
CA ALA A 21 4.17 5.94 -10.51
C ALA A 21 4.05 6.02 -9.00
N TYR A 22 4.80 6.96 -8.43
CA TYR A 22 4.86 7.18 -7.01
C TYR A 22 4.44 8.62 -6.73
N ASN A 23 3.53 8.80 -5.79
CA ASN A 23 3.20 10.11 -5.30
C ASN A 23 4.17 10.46 -4.17
N PRO A 24 5.15 11.38 -4.37
CA PRO A 24 6.11 11.75 -3.32
C PRO A 24 5.48 12.53 -2.18
N THR A 25 4.23 12.97 -2.36
CA THR A 25 3.44 13.75 -1.42
C THR A 25 2.70 12.78 -0.49
N SER A 26 1.95 11.80 -1.03
CA SER A 26 1.25 10.79 -0.22
C SER A 26 2.06 9.55 0.17
N GLU A 27 3.25 9.39 -0.40
CA GLU A 27 4.08 8.18 -0.29
C GLU A 27 3.39 6.88 -0.74
N GLU A 28 2.39 7.01 -1.61
CA GLU A 28 1.64 5.88 -2.14
C GLU A 28 2.00 5.63 -3.62
N PHE A 29 1.88 4.37 -4.02
CA PHE A 29 1.93 4.00 -5.43
C PHE A 29 0.60 4.35 -6.09
N LEU A 30 0.69 4.94 -7.27
CA LEU A 30 -0.48 5.37 -8.03
C LEU A 30 -0.96 4.24 -8.95
N PRO A 31 -2.26 4.21 -9.30
CA PRO A 31 -2.79 3.26 -10.26
C PRO A 31 -2.05 3.30 -11.60
N PHE A 32 -2.08 2.19 -12.34
CA PHE A 32 -1.42 2.08 -13.65
C PHE A 32 -1.85 3.18 -14.64
N GLN A 33 -3.10 3.62 -14.60
CA GLN A 33 -3.62 4.72 -15.43
C GLN A 33 -2.86 6.04 -15.22
N GLU A 34 -2.39 6.33 -14.01
CA GLU A 34 -1.54 7.50 -13.75
C GLU A 34 -0.13 7.31 -14.31
N THR A 35 0.40 6.09 -14.23
CA THR A 35 1.71 5.75 -14.81
C THR A 35 1.71 5.94 -16.33
N THR A 36 0.62 5.59 -17.02
CA THR A 36 0.51 5.73 -18.49
C THR A 36 0.35 7.17 -18.96
N ARG A 37 0.01 8.13 -18.08
CA ARG A 37 -0.03 9.57 -18.43
C ARG A 37 1.34 10.14 -18.78
N ARG A 38 2.45 9.48 -18.38
CA ARG A 38 3.79 9.93 -18.78
C ARG A 38 3.91 9.94 -20.30
N ARG A 39 4.21 11.13 -20.83
CA ARG A 39 4.38 11.35 -22.28
C ARG A 39 5.67 10.68 -22.77
N ARG A 40 5.57 10.06 -23.96
CA ARG A 40 6.67 9.26 -24.53
C ARG A 40 7.61 10.04 -25.46
N LYS A 41 7.29 11.29 -25.82
CA LYS A 41 8.00 12.04 -26.87
C LYS A 41 8.32 13.51 -26.57
N HIS A 42 7.46 14.22 -25.83
CA HIS A 42 7.63 15.65 -25.52
C HIS A 42 7.43 15.92 -24.03
N ASN A 43 8.10 16.93 -23.48
CA ASN A 43 8.06 17.35 -22.06
C ASN A 43 8.37 16.23 -21.05
N ILE A 44 9.30 15.33 -21.41
CA ILE A 44 9.65 14.15 -20.59
C ILE A 44 10.15 14.56 -19.21
N GLU A 45 10.96 15.62 -19.13
CA GLU A 45 11.57 16.10 -17.87
C GLU A 45 10.55 16.73 -16.93
N GLU A 46 9.58 17.45 -17.47
CA GLU A 46 8.48 18.06 -16.72
C GLU A 46 7.57 16.96 -16.14
N MET A 47 7.13 16.03 -16.98
CA MET A 47 6.33 14.87 -16.55
C MET A 47 7.08 13.96 -15.57
N ALA A 48 8.42 13.88 -15.64
CA ALA A 48 9.23 13.14 -14.68
C ALA A 48 9.21 13.76 -13.28
N LYS A 49 9.01 15.07 -13.18
CA LYS A 49 8.88 15.79 -11.90
C LYS A 49 7.46 15.69 -11.34
N GLU A 50 6.46 15.70 -12.22
CA GLU A 50 5.05 15.58 -11.86
C GLU A 50 4.70 14.16 -11.42
N VAL A 51 5.10 13.16 -12.20
CA VAL A 51 4.84 11.74 -11.95
C VAL A 51 6.17 10.99 -11.86
N PRO A 52 6.87 11.07 -10.71
CA PRO A 52 8.12 10.33 -10.53
C PRO A 52 7.81 8.83 -10.50
N LEU A 53 8.74 8.04 -11.04
CA LEU A 53 8.64 6.58 -11.03
C LEU A 53 9.63 6.00 -10.03
N LYS A 54 9.22 4.91 -9.40
CA LYS A 54 10.14 3.97 -8.75
C LYS A 54 10.11 2.65 -9.51
N ALA A 55 11.27 2.03 -9.68
CA ALA A 55 11.44 0.75 -10.34
C ALA A 55 11.59 -0.36 -9.30
N PHE A 56 10.74 -1.37 -9.39
CA PHE A 56 10.76 -2.57 -8.56
C PHE A 56 11.38 -3.71 -9.34
N VAL A 57 12.64 -4.01 -9.05
CA VAL A 57 13.37 -5.09 -9.68
C VAL A 57 12.96 -6.41 -9.04
N PHE A 58 12.65 -7.41 -9.88
CA PHE A 58 12.17 -8.71 -9.43
C PHE A 58 12.90 -9.89 -10.07
N ASP A 59 13.85 -9.65 -10.97
CA ASP A 59 14.74 -10.67 -11.54
C ASP A 59 16.03 -10.05 -12.12
N ILE A 60 17.06 -10.90 -12.31
CA ILE A 60 18.33 -10.57 -12.97
C ILE A 60 18.65 -11.65 -14.00
N LEU A 61 18.84 -11.25 -15.25
CA LEU A 61 18.95 -12.16 -16.39
C LEU A 61 20.39 -12.30 -16.89
N TYR A 62 21.24 -11.33 -16.56
CA TYR A 62 22.62 -11.26 -17.02
C TYR A 62 23.45 -10.41 -16.07
N LYS A 63 24.71 -10.79 -15.83
CA LYS A 63 25.68 -9.99 -15.08
C LYS A 63 27.10 -10.24 -15.59
N ASP A 64 27.83 -9.16 -15.88
CA ASP A 64 29.29 -9.14 -16.09
C ASP A 64 29.81 -10.25 -17.02
N GLY A 65 29.26 -10.33 -18.24
CA GLY A 65 29.67 -11.36 -19.22
C GLY A 65 28.84 -12.63 -19.19
N ALA A 66 28.13 -12.93 -18.10
CA ALA A 66 27.45 -14.20 -17.88
C ALA A 66 25.92 -14.09 -17.98
N SER A 67 25.33 -14.97 -18.80
CA SER A 67 23.88 -15.21 -18.80
C SER A 67 23.46 -15.94 -17.54
N LEU A 68 22.35 -15.52 -16.94
CA LEU A 68 21.78 -16.12 -15.73
C LEU A 68 20.43 -16.81 -16.00
N ILE A 69 19.91 -16.77 -17.24
CA ILE A 69 18.56 -17.24 -17.57
C ILE A 69 18.36 -18.74 -17.26
N ASP A 70 19.40 -19.57 -17.38
CA ASP A 70 19.32 -21.01 -17.10
C ASP A 70 19.44 -21.33 -15.61
N LYS A 71 19.81 -20.36 -14.78
CA LYS A 71 19.94 -20.55 -13.33
C LYS A 71 18.56 -20.63 -12.67
N PRO A 72 18.43 -21.42 -11.59
CA PRO A 72 17.24 -21.39 -10.73
C PRO A 72 16.87 -19.97 -10.26
N MET A 73 15.56 -19.69 -10.15
CA MET A 73 15.03 -18.41 -9.64
C MET A 73 15.68 -18.01 -8.30
N VAL A 74 15.88 -18.97 -7.39
CA VAL A 74 16.52 -18.73 -6.09
C VAL A 74 17.96 -18.24 -6.21
N GLU A 75 18.73 -18.78 -7.15
CA GLU A 75 20.09 -18.31 -7.41
C GLU A 75 20.08 -16.91 -8.01
N ARG A 76 19.20 -16.66 -8.99
CA ARG A 76 19.07 -15.33 -9.60
C ARG A 76 18.71 -14.28 -8.56
N MET A 77 17.79 -14.58 -7.64
CA MET A 77 17.42 -13.67 -6.56
C MET A 77 18.58 -13.35 -5.63
N LYS A 78 19.39 -14.35 -5.24
CA LYS A 78 20.58 -14.11 -4.42
C LYS A 78 21.58 -13.20 -5.13
N ILE A 79 21.84 -13.46 -6.42
CA ILE A 79 22.72 -12.60 -7.22
C ILE A 79 22.16 -11.19 -7.33
N LEU A 80 20.84 -11.04 -7.51
CA LEU A 80 20.16 -9.75 -7.59
C LEU A 80 20.33 -8.95 -6.29
N GLU A 81 20.13 -9.57 -5.13
CA GLU A 81 20.28 -8.95 -3.82
C GLU A 81 21.73 -8.50 -3.56
N GLU A 82 22.72 -9.28 -3.97
CA GLU A 82 24.14 -8.90 -3.87
C GLU A 82 24.52 -7.77 -4.85
N THR A 83 23.82 -7.70 -6.00
CA THR A 83 24.12 -6.75 -7.08
C THR A 83 23.46 -5.39 -6.86
N ILE A 84 22.26 -5.35 -6.26
CA ILE A 84 21.49 -4.11 -6.08
C ILE A 84 21.62 -3.57 -4.66
N LYS A 85 22.21 -2.39 -4.53
CA LYS A 85 22.10 -1.54 -3.35
C LYS A 85 20.84 -0.70 -3.51
N THR A 86 19.78 -1.09 -2.80
CA THR A 86 18.49 -0.40 -2.88
C THR A 86 18.61 1.08 -2.55
N ASP A 87 17.96 1.92 -3.35
CA ASP A 87 17.80 3.35 -3.10
C ASP A 87 16.33 3.77 -3.28
N ASP A 88 16.06 5.07 -3.25
CA ASP A 88 14.69 5.61 -3.37
C ASP A 88 14.05 5.35 -4.75
N ILE A 89 14.84 5.02 -5.78
CA ILE A 89 14.39 4.87 -7.16
C ILE A 89 14.38 3.40 -7.56
N LEU A 90 15.49 2.68 -7.35
CA LEU A 90 15.65 1.27 -7.69
C LEU A 90 15.48 0.43 -6.42
N MET A 91 14.32 -0.19 -6.30
CA MET A 91 13.93 -0.98 -5.14
C MET A 91 13.86 -2.46 -5.51
N LEU A 92 14.22 -3.33 -4.57
CA LEU A 92 13.97 -4.75 -4.70
C LEU A 92 12.54 -5.07 -4.29
N THR A 93 11.91 -5.99 -5.02
CA THR A 93 10.59 -6.48 -4.66
C THR A 93 10.70 -7.38 -3.41
N SER A 94 9.77 -7.24 -2.46
CA SER A 94 9.69 -8.14 -1.30
C SER A 94 9.31 -9.55 -1.74
N ASN A 95 10.22 -10.51 -1.55
CA ASN A 95 9.99 -11.91 -1.87
C ASN A 95 9.81 -12.72 -0.59
N HIS A 96 8.90 -13.69 -0.63
CA HIS A 96 8.64 -14.61 0.47
C HIS A 96 8.63 -16.04 -0.07
N VAL A 97 9.40 -16.92 0.55
CA VAL A 97 9.30 -18.36 0.31
C VAL A 97 8.15 -18.88 1.16
N VAL A 98 7.15 -19.47 0.50
CA VAL A 98 5.96 -20.03 1.16
C VAL A 98 5.82 -21.51 0.83
N SER A 99 5.43 -22.30 1.81
CA SER A 99 5.22 -23.75 1.69
C SER A 99 3.76 -24.18 1.90
N ASP A 100 2.88 -23.26 2.26
CA ASP A 100 1.46 -23.53 2.52
C ASP A 100 0.55 -22.46 1.92
N ALA A 101 -0.70 -22.86 1.66
CA ALA A 101 -1.69 -22.01 1.02
C ALA A 101 -2.15 -20.85 1.92
N LYS A 102 -2.16 -21.01 3.25
CA LYS A 102 -2.63 -19.98 4.17
C LYS A 102 -1.66 -18.78 4.17
N ALA A 103 -0.35 -19.05 4.23
CA ALA A 103 0.67 -18.02 4.11
C ALA A 103 0.59 -17.28 2.77
N LEU A 104 0.38 -18.00 1.66
CA LEU A 104 0.18 -17.38 0.35
C LEU A 104 -1.08 -16.49 0.32
N THR A 105 -2.19 -16.94 0.90
CA THR A 105 -3.42 -16.14 1.00
C THR A 105 -3.19 -14.85 1.81
N LEU A 106 -2.48 -14.91 2.92
CA LEU A 106 -2.17 -13.73 3.73
C LEU A 106 -1.31 -12.71 2.96
N LEU A 107 -0.30 -13.17 2.21
CA LEU A 107 0.52 -12.30 1.35
C LEU A 107 -0.30 -11.70 0.21
N PHE A 108 -1.20 -12.48 -0.38
CA PHE A 108 -2.12 -12.00 -1.39
C PHE A 108 -3.04 -10.91 -0.84
N ASP A 109 -3.70 -11.16 0.31
CA ASP A 109 -4.59 -10.21 0.97
C ASP A 109 -3.85 -8.93 1.37
N GLU A 110 -2.61 -9.05 1.88
CA GLU A 110 -1.76 -7.90 2.18
C GLU A 110 -1.48 -7.06 0.92
N ALA A 111 -1.11 -7.69 -0.20
CA ALA A 111 -0.85 -7.01 -1.46
C ALA A 111 -2.11 -6.25 -1.96
N ILE A 112 -3.27 -6.89 -1.88
CA ILE A 112 -4.55 -6.27 -2.25
C ILE A 112 -4.88 -5.09 -1.32
N SER A 113 -4.67 -5.24 0.00
CA SER A 113 -4.92 -4.15 0.97
C SER A 113 -4.00 -2.93 0.75
N LYS A 114 -2.81 -3.15 0.18
CA LYS A 114 -1.87 -2.09 -0.25
C LYS A 114 -2.24 -1.47 -1.60
N GLY A 115 -3.38 -1.85 -2.20
CA GLY A 115 -3.83 -1.37 -3.51
C GLY A 115 -3.21 -2.10 -4.71
N LEU A 116 -2.34 -3.10 -4.50
CA LEU A 116 -1.71 -3.83 -5.59
C LEU A 116 -2.71 -4.78 -6.30
N GLU A 117 -2.35 -5.27 -7.49
CA GLU A 117 -3.23 -6.18 -8.25
C GLU A 117 -3.31 -7.60 -7.65
N GLY A 118 -2.31 -7.98 -6.87
CA GLY A 118 -2.14 -9.32 -6.32
C GLY A 118 -0.67 -9.70 -6.21
N VAL A 119 -0.37 -10.99 -6.39
CA VAL A 119 1.00 -11.53 -6.26
C VAL A 119 1.40 -12.37 -7.48
N VAL A 120 2.71 -12.48 -7.72
CA VAL A 120 3.27 -13.40 -8.71
C VAL A 120 3.95 -14.54 -7.96
N VAL A 121 3.40 -15.74 -8.08
CA VAL A 121 3.97 -16.95 -7.48
C VAL A 121 4.95 -17.55 -8.47
N LYS A 122 6.21 -17.70 -8.05
CA LYS A 122 7.30 -18.20 -8.90
C LYS A 122 7.84 -19.53 -8.35
N LYS A 123 8.09 -20.50 -9.23
CA LYS A 123 8.73 -21.78 -8.86
C LYS A 123 10.21 -21.55 -8.51
N PRO A 124 10.69 -21.94 -7.31
CA PRO A 124 12.07 -21.69 -6.85
C PRO A 124 13.15 -22.22 -7.80
N GLU A 125 12.96 -23.44 -8.31
CA GLU A 125 13.94 -24.13 -9.16
C GLU A 125 13.75 -23.87 -10.66
N SER A 126 12.90 -22.89 -11.03
CA SER A 126 12.62 -22.63 -12.44
C SER A 126 13.67 -21.72 -13.11
N PRO A 127 14.09 -22.04 -14.35
CA PRO A 127 14.86 -21.10 -15.16
C PRO A 127 13.97 -19.92 -15.61
N TYR A 128 14.60 -18.89 -16.15
CA TYR A 128 13.91 -17.80 -16.83
C TYR A 128 13.70 -18.17 -18.31
N GLU A 129 12.45 -18.42 -18.69
CA GLU A 129 12.08 -18.79 -20.05
C GLU A 129 11.49 -17.59 -20.80
N ALA A 130 12.34 -16.88 -21.55
CA ALA A 130 11.92 -15.70 -22.31
C ALA A 130 10.84 -16.05 -23.35
N GLY A 131 9.68 -15.37 -23.28
CA GLY A 131 8.57 -15.56 -24.21
C GLY A 131 7.73 -16.83 -24.00
N ALA A 132 8.09 -17.68 -23.04
CA ALA A 132 7.31 -18.87 -22.73
C ALA A 132 6.12 -18.55 -21.82
N ARG A 133 4.98 -19.22 -22.07
CA ARG A 133 3.81 -19.18 -21.19
C ARG A 133 3.63 -20.54 -20.53
N ASN A 134 4.28 -20.72 -19.39
CA ASN A 134 4.27 -21.94 -18.60
C ASN A 134 3.71 -21.66 -17.19
N PHE A 135 3.81 -22.65 -16.30
CA PHE A 135 3.40 -22.53 -14.89
C PHE A 135 4.56 -22.24 -13.93
N ASN A 136 5.70 -21.78 -14.44
CA ASN A 136 6.80 -21.34 -13.58
C ASN A 136 6.39 -20.07 -12.84
N TRP A 137 5.67 -19.17 -13.51
CA TRP A 137 5.15 -17.92 -12.94
C TRP A 137 3.63 -17.90 -13.05
N VAL A 138 2.95 -17.85 -11.91
CA VAL A 138 1.48 -17.78 -11.84
C VAL A 138 1.09 -16.45 -11.22
N LYS A 139 0.29 -15.67 -11.95
CA LYS A 139 -0.27 -14.41 -11.44
C LYS A 139 -1.55 -14.73 -10.68
N LEU A 140 -1.55 -14.51 -9.36
CA LEU A 140 -2.75 -14.56 -8.55
C LEU A 140 -3.26 -13.14 -8.39
N LYS A 141 -4.42 -12.85 -8.98
CA LYS A 141 -5.04 -11.51 -8.98
C LYS A 141 -6.41 -11.57 -8.35
N ARG A 142 -6.83 -10.46 -7.73
CA ARG A 142 -8.24 -10.27 -7.36
C ARG A 142 -9.01 -10.02 -8.67
N HIS A 143 -10.05 -10.81 -8.94
CA HIS A 143 -11.01 -10.44 -9.97
C HIS A 143 -11.81 -9.25 -9.45
N SER A 144 -11.69 -8.08 -10.08
CA SER A 144 -12.43 -6.86 -9.72
C SER A 144 -13.93 -7.12 -9.87
N ALA A 145 -14.60 -7.45 -8.79
CA ALA A 145 -16.02 -7.77 -8.76
C ALA A 145 -16.71 -6.94 -7.67
N GLY A 146 -16.75 -5.63 -7.86
CA GLY A 146 -17.53 -4.72 -7.03
C GLY A 146 -16.80 -3.40 -6.82
N ALA A 147 -17.44 -2.30 -7.23
CA ALA A 147 -17.12 -1.00 -6.68
C ALA A 147 -17.94 -0.83 -5.40
N LEU A 148 -17.31 -0.37 -4.32
CA LEU A 148 -18.03 0.15 -3.17
C LEU A 148 -18.75 1.43 -3.64
N ASN A 149 -20.08 1.42 -3.64
CA ASN A 149 -20.88 2.57 -4.04
C ASN A 149 -21.19 3.53 -2.88
N ASP A 150 -20.72 3.19 -1.68
CA ASP A 150 -21.00 3.92 -0.45
C ASP A 150 -19.70 4.43 0.19
N THR A 151 -19.84 5.41 1.06
CA THR A 151 -18.75 5.94 1.89
C THR A 151 -18.72 5.26 3.25
N ILE A 152 -17.55 5.29 3.89
CA ILE A 152 -17.32 4.70 5.21
C ILE A 152 -16.89 5.82 6.13
N ASP A 153 -17.64 6.04 7.20
CA ASP A 153 -17.28 7.01 8.22
C ASP A 153 -16.27 6.36 9.17
N CYS A 154 -15.05 6.90 9.17
CA CYS A 154 -13.93 6.41 9.95
C CYS A 154 -13.54 7.42 11.03
N VAL A 155 -13.02 6.93 12.15
CA VAL A 155 -12.43 7.75 13.20
C VAL A 155 -10.93 7.91 12.94
N LEU A 156 -10.42 9.13 13.05
CA LEU A 156 -9.00 9.43 12.98
C LEU A 156 -8.32 9.00 14.29
N LEU A 157 -7.36 8.08 14.19
CA LEU A 157 -6.68 7.46 15.34
C LEU A 157 -5.23 7.91 15.49
N GLY A 158 -4.68 8.55 14.46
CA GLY A 158 -3.30 9.00 14.44
C GLY A 158 -2.89 9.49 13.06
N TYR A 159 -1.68 10.02 12.97
CA TYR A 159 -1.08 10.37 11.68
C TYR A 159 0.40 9.99 11.61
N ILE A 160 0.86 9.75 10.39
CA ILE A 160 2.26 9.49 10.08
C ILE A 160 2.85 10.79 9.52
N PHE A 161 4.04 11.16 9.99
CA PHE A 161 4.70 12.36 9.49
C PHE A 161 4.97 12.24 7.99
N GLY A 162 4.72 13.33 7.26
CA GLY A 162 5.06 13.39 5.85
C GLY A 162 6.56 13.34 5.65
N ARG A 163 7.01 12.66 4.59
CA ARG A 163 8.39 12.76 4.10
C ARG A 163 8.43 13.56 2.80
N GLY A 164 9.63 13.87 2.34
CA GLY A 164 9.84 14.61 1.09
C GLY A 164 9.10 15.95 1.09
N LYS A 165 8.24 16.17 0.08
CA LYS A 165 7.49 17.42 -0.08
C LYS A 165 6.48 17.67 1.05
N ARG A 166 5.90 16.63 1.67
CA ARG A 166 4.95 16.78 2.80
C ARG A 166 5.62 16.94 4.16
N ALA A 167 6.95 16.86 4.26
CA ALA A 167 7.62 17.08 5.54
C ALA A 167 7.29 18.45 6.16
N ALA A 168 7.14 19.48 5.31
CA ALA A 168 6.74 20.82 5.73
C ALA A 168 5.26 20.90 6.19
N LEU A 169 4.39 20.03 5.69
CA LEU A 169 2.96 19.99 6.05
C LEU A 169 2.72 19.25 7.38
N GLY A 170 3.72 18.54 7.90
CA GLY A 170 3.62 17.80 9.14
C GLY A 170 3.04 16.40 8.93
N ALA A 171 1.79 16.27 8.51
CA ALA A 171 1.15 14.97 8.28
C ALA A 171 1.27 14.52 6.81
N GLY A 172 1.57 13.24 6.60
CA GLY A 172 1.68 12.61 5.27
C GLY A 172 0.63 11.55 4.99
N ALA A 173 0.18 10.85 6.04
CA ALA A 173 -0.90 9.89 5.98
C ALA A 173 -1.67 9.85 7.30
N LEU A 174 -2.96 9.56 7.24
CA LEU A 174 -3.85 9.41 8.38
C LEU A 174 -4.07 7.93 8.67
N LEU A 175 -3.96 7.52 9.94
CA LEU A 175 -4.33 6.18 10.40
C LEU A 175 -5.76 6.25 10.94
N VAL A 176 -6.66 5.46 10.35
CA VAL A 176 -8.08 5.56 10.66
C VAL A 176 -8.67 4.18 11.00
N GLY A 177 -9.76 4.19 11.75
CA GLY A 177 -10.46 2.98 12.16
C GLY A 177 -11.97 3.13 12.13
N VAL A 178 -12.64 2.01 12.34
CA VAL A 178 -14.10 1.91 12.52
C VAL A 178 -14.41 1.58 13.98
N TYR A 179 -15.65 1.73 14.39
CA TYR A 179 -16.07 1.44 15.76
C TYR A 179 -16.48 -0.03 15.92
N ASP A 180 -16.04 -0.69 16.99
CA ASP A 180 -16.49 -2.02 17.40
C ASP A 180 -17.35 -1.86 18.67
N PRO A 181 -18.68 -1.85 18.54
CA PRO A 181 -19.59 -1.70 19.69
C PRO A 181 -19.51 -2.86 20.68
N LYS A 182 -19.08 -4.06 20.25
CA LYS A 182 -19.01 -5.24 21.13
C LYS A 182 -17.85 -5.16 22.11
N GLN A 183 -16.75 -4.54 21.69
CA GLN A 183 -15.56 -4.36 22.51
C GLN A 183 -15.44 -2.94 23.08
N ASP A 184 -16.28 -2.00 22.64
CA ASP A 184 -16.16 -0.56 22.90
C ASP A 184 -14.81 0.01 22.42
N MET A 185 -14.32 -0.49 21.27
CA MET A 185 -12.99 -0.19 20.74
C MET A 185 -13.08 0.46 19.35
N PHE A 186 -12.11 1.31 19.02
CA PHE A 186 -11.82 1.76 17.67
C PHE A 186 -10.74 0.87 17.06
N VAL A 187 -11.06 0.21 15.95
CA VAL A 187 -10.22 -0.80 15.32
C VAL A 187 -9.76 -0.28 13.96
N THR A 188 -8.44 -0.29 13.72
CA THR A 188 -7.88 0.24 12.48
C THR A 188 -8.37 -0.50 11.24
N VAL A 189 -8.69 0.26 10.19
CA VAL A 189 -9.19 -0.26 8.91
C VAL A 189 -8.31 0.15 7.74
N THR A 190 -7.70 1.34 7.74
CA THR A 190 -6.82 1.72 6.63
C THR A 190 -5.87 2.86 7.00
N LYS A 191 -4.95 3.17 6.09
CA LYS A 191 -4.20 4.43 6.06
C LYS A 191 -4.64 5.23 4.85
N ILE A 192 -4.72 6.55 5.00
CA ILE A 192 -5.16 7.46 3.95
C ILE A 192 -4.06 8.47 3.65
N GLY A 193 -3.51 8.43 2.44
CA GLY A 193 -2.57 9.44 1.92
C GLY A 193 -3.20 10.41 0.89
N THR A 194 -4.44 10.19 0.46
CA THR A 194 -5.09 10.95 -0.62
C THR A 194 -6.46 11.50 -0.24
N GLY A 195 -6.98 12.44 -1.04
CA GLY A 195 -8.30 13.07 -0.84
C GLY A 195 -8.25 14.49 -0.28
N LEU A 196 -7.13 14.89 0.34
CA LEU A 196 -6.90 16.24 0.83
C LEU A 196 -5.98 17.05 -0.10
N SER A 197 -6.27 18.33 -0.26
CA SER A 197 -5.39 19.33 -0.85
C SER A 197 -4.17 19.62 0.04
N ASP A 198 -3.12 20.24 -0.51
CA ASP A 198 -1.91 20.57 0.25
C ASP A 198 -2.20 21.56 1.42
N GLU A 199 -3.17 22.47 1.24
CA GLU A 199 -3.63 23.38 2.30
C GLU A 199 -4.30 22.61 3.44
N GLU A 200 -5.19 21.68 3.11
CA GLU A 200 -5.87 20.85 4.11
C GLU A 200 -4.89 19.91 4.85
N TRP A 201 -3.89 19.37 4.14
CA TRP A 201 -2.80 18.62 4.78
C TRP A 201 -2.03 19.46 5.79
N GLY A 202 -1.73 20.72 5.45
CA GLY A 202 -1.10 21.66 6.37
C GLY A 202 -1.98 21.98 7.60
N GLY A 203 -3.30 21.88 7.46
CA GLY A 203 -4.27 22.10 8.52
C GLY A 203 -4.44 20.93 9.51
N ILE A 204 -3.94 19.72 9.20
CA ILE A 204 -4.13 18.54 10.06
C ILE A 204 -3.61 18.77 11.47
N LYS A 205 -2.41 19.33 11.63
CA LYS A 205 -1.82 19.57 12.95
C LYS A 205 -2.66 20.49 13.82
N GLU A 206 -3.23 21.54 13.25
CA GLU A 206 -4.09 22.46 14.01
C GLU A 206 -5.43 21.80 14.33
N ARG A 207 -5.98 21.01 13.41
CA ARG A 207 -7.23 20.27 13.62
C ARG A 207 -7.11 19.20 14.70
N THR A 208 -5.93 18.59 14.86
CA THR A 208 -5.66 17.54 15.86
C THR A 208 -5.11 18.09 17.18
N LYS A 209 -4.98 19.40 17.31
CA LYS A 209 -4.38 20.04 18.47
C LYS A 209 -5.17 19.76 19.74
N GLY A 210 -4.46 19.32 20.78
CA GLY A 210 -5.07 18.94 22.06
C GLY A 210 -5.62 17.51 22.09
N LEU A 211 -5.57 16.77 20.99
CA LEU A 211 -5.93 15.35 20.91
C LEU A 211 -4.71 14.43 20.89
N GLU A 212 -3.51 14.98 20.75
CA GLU A 212 -2.25 14.23 20.63
C GLU A 212 -1.88 13.54 21.93
N VAL A 213 -1.53 12.26 21.85
CA VAL A 213 -1.12 11.45 22.99
C VAL A 213 0.16 10.66 22.70
N ASP A 214 0.97 10.42 23.73
CA ASP A 214 2.28 9.78 23.60
C ASP A 214 2.22 8.25 23.39
N HIS A 215 1.06 7.65 23.65
CA HIS A 215 0.85 6.21 23.59
C HIS A 215 -0.49 5.88 22.93
N LYS A 216 -0.65 4.62 22.49
CA LYS A 216 -1.89 4.16 21.88
C LYS A 216 -3.04 4.31 22.90
N PRO A 217 -4.14 5.03 22.58
CA PRO A 217 -5.26 5.18 23.49
C PRO A 217 -5.84 3.83 23.90
N ALA A 218 -6.41 3.75 25.11
CA ALA A 218 -6.93 2.51 25.67
C ALA A 218 -8.04 1.88 24.81
N ARG A 219 -8.88 2.74 24.20
CA ARG A 219 -9.96 2.32 23.30
C ARG A 219 -9.51 2.09 21.86
N VAL A 220 -8.20 2.04 21.57
CA VAL A 220 -7.69 1.85 20.20
C VAL A 220 -6.98 0.51 20.05
N SER A 221 -7.43 -0.28 19.09
CA SER A 221 -6.80 -1.54 18.68
C SER A 221 -6.13 -1.36 17.32
N SER A 222 -4.81 -1.52 17.29
CA SER A 222 -4.02 -1.45 16.07
C SER A 222 -2.73 -2.25 16.18
N LEU A 223 -2.31 -2.83 15.05
CA LEU A 223 -0.98 -3.41 14.83
C LEU A 223 0.00 -2.41 14.20
N ILE A 224 -0.51 -1.28 13.68
CA ILE A 224 0.29 -0.23 13.03
C ILE A 224 0.55 0.88 14.05
N LYS A 225 1.82 1.26 14.22
CA LYS A 225 2.21 2.40 15.04
C LYS A 225 2.34 3.66 14.16
N PRO A 226 1.49 4.69 14.32
CA PRO A 226 1.65 5.97 13.65
C PRO A 226 2.81 6.77 14.25
N SER A 227 3.13 7.90 13.64
CA SER A 227 4.12 8.84 14.21
C SER A 227 3.55 9.57 15.42
N VAL A 228 2.27 9.92 15.38
CA VAL A 228 1.53 10.57 16.46
C VAL A 228 0.21 9.82 16.68
N TRP A 229 -0.07 9.44 17.92
CA TRP A 229 -1.37 8.90 18.31
C TRP A 229 -2.32 10.04 18.65
N LEU A 230 -3.61 9.81 18.40
CA LEU A 230 -4.67 10.77 18.70
C LEU A 230 -5.75 10.11 19.55
N GLU A 231 -6.35 10.88 20.46
CA GLU A 231 -7.62 10.52 21.05
C GLU A 231 -8.70 10.42 19.96
N PRO A 232 -9.52 9.37 19.97
CA PRO A 232 -10.49 9.08 18.91
C PRO A 232 -11.69 10.03 19.01
N GLU A 233 -11.54 11.25 18.49
CA GLU A 233 -12.56 12.31 18.56
C GLU A 233 -13.04 12.78 17.17
N ILE A 234 -12.18 12.70 16.15
CA ILE A 234 -12.46 13.24 14.81
C ILE A 234 -13.00 12.13 13.90
N VAL A 235 -14.20 12.33 13.36
CA VAL A 235 -14.78 11.47 12.32
C VAL A 235 -14.53 12.07 10.93
N ILE A 236 -14.19 11.22 9.98
CA ILE A 236 -13.99 11.56 8.58
C ILE A 236 -14.78 10.62 7.68
N GLU A 237 -15.22 11.12 6.54
CA GLU A 237 -15.89 10.35 5.51
C GLU A 237 -14.86 9.85 4.50
N VAL A 238 -14.86 8.55 4.21
CA VAL A 238 -13.85 7.89 3.37
C VAL A 238 -14.53 7.16 2.22
N LEU A 239 -14.09 7.44 1.00
CA LEU A 239 -14.45 6.66 -0.18
C LEU A 239 -13.36 5.63 -0.46
N ALA A 240 -13.75 4.41 -0.83
CA ALA A 240 -12.82 3.36 -1.23
C ALA A 240 -13.36 2.63 -2.48
N ASP A 241 -12.49 1.94 -3.20
CA ASP A 241 -12.91 1.17 -4.37
C ASP A 241 -13.54 -0.18 -3.94
N GLU A 242 -13.00 -0.81 -2.89
CA GLU A 242 -13.52 -2.04 -2.30
C GLU A 242 -12.97 -2.24 -0.86
N ILE A 243 -13.65 -3.07 -0.08
CA ILE A 243 -13.19 -3.63 1.19
C ILE A 243 -12.48 -4.96 0.90
N THR A 244 -11.37 -5.19 1.57
CA THR A 244 -10.45 -6.29 1.34
C THR A 244 -10.10 -6.95 2.67
N ARG A 245 -9.57 -8.17 2.65
CA ARG A 245 -8.96 -8.78 3.83
C ARG A 245 -7.59 -8.15 4.06
N SER A 246 -7.20 -7.98 5.32
CA SER A 246 -5.89 -7.44 5.67
C SER A 246 -5.31 -8.09 6.92
N PRO A 247 -4.04 -8.54 6.89
CA PRO A 247 -3.39 -9.10 8.07
C PRO A 247 -2.91 -8.04 9.07
N ILE A 248 -2.78 -6.77 8.64
CA ILE A 248 -2.17 -5.69 9.43
C ILE A 248 -3.20 -4.73 10.05
N HIS A 249 -4.46 -4.82 9.62
CA HIS A 249 -5.57 -4.05 10.16
C HIS A 249 -6.42 -4.91 11.10
N THR A 250 -6.98 -4.29 12.13
CA THR A 250 -7.64 -4.96 13.26
C THR A 250 -9.15 -5.00 13.16
N ALA A 251 -9.75 -4.21 12.25
CA ALA A 251 -11.19 -4.21 12.02
C ALA A 251 -11.68 -5.62 11.64
N GLY A 252 -12.61 -6.19 12.42
CA GLY A 252 -13.15 -7.54 12.21
C GLY A 252 -12.14 -8.69 12.34
N LYS A 253 -10.96 -8.44 12.92
CA LYS A 253 -9.93 -9.47 13.13
C LYS A 253 -10.35 -10.41 14.26
N VAL A 254 -10.32 -11.74 14.02
CA VAL A 254 -10.64 -12.77 15.02
C VAL A 254 -9.54 -13.82 15.06
N GLY A 255 -8.79 -13.89 16.16
CA GLY A 255 -7.64 -14.80 16.29
C GLY A 255 -6.63 -14.61 15.13
N ASP A 256 -6.34 -15.70 14.43
CA ASP A 256 -5.42 -15.71 13.29
C ASP A 256 -6.06 -15.26 11.96
N GLU A 257 -7.39 -15.09 11.90
CA GLU A 257 -8.05 -14.61 10.69
C GLU A 257 -7.65 -13.15 10.42
N PRO A 258 -7.45 -12.76 9.15
CA PRO A 258 -7.17 -11.38 8.79
C PRO A 258 -8.39 -10.50 9.06
N GLY A 259 -8.14 -9.25 9.46
CA GLY A 259 -9.17 -8.22 9.54
C GLY A 259 -9.59 -7.73 8.15
N TYR A 260 -10.18 -6.55 8.12
CA TYR A 260 -10.64 -5.87 6.91
C TYR A 260 -9.87 -4.57 6.68
N ALA A 261 -9.73 -4.19 5.41
CA ALA A 261 -9.15 -2.92 5.01
C ALA A 261 -9.77 -2.31 3.77
N LEU A 262 -9.60 -0.99 3.61
CA LEU A 262 -10.11 -0.25 2.47
C LEU A 262 -9.04 -0.14 1.38
N ARG A 263 -9.41 -0.49 0.14
CA ARG A 263 -8.55 -0.38 -1.04
C ARG A 263 -8.74 0.97 -1.73
N PHE A 264 -7.63 1.63 -2.05
CA PHE A 264 -7.59 2.99 -2.61
C PHE A 264 -8.45 4.01 -1.84
N PRO A 265 -8.28 4.11 -0.51
CA PRO A 265 -9.07 5.01 0.31
C PRO A 265 -8.72 6.46 0.00
N ARG A 266 -9.75 7.30 -0.04
CA ARG A 266 -9.67 8.76 -0.27
C ARG A 266 -10.54 9.44 0.78
N LEU A 267 -9.97 10.41 1.50
CA LEU A 267 -10.75 11.25 2.40
C LEU A 267 -11.67 12.15 1.56
N VAL A 268 -12.96 12.18 1.89
CA VAL A 268 -13.99 12.99 1.22
C VAL A 268 -14.30 14.25 2.02
N SER A 269 -14.59 14.10 3.31
CA SER A 269 -14.93 15.23 4.19
C SER A 269 -14.58 14.95 5.66
N PHE A 270 -14.51 16.00 6.47
CA PHE A 270 -14.45 15.92 7.93
C PHE A 270 -15.86 16.07 8.51
N ARG A 271 -16.27 15.17 9.40
CA ARG A 271 -17.64 15.03 9.95
C ARG A 271 -17.73 15.38 11.44
N GLU A 272 -16.78 16.17 11.94
CA GLU A 272 -16.66 16.57 13.35
C GLU A 272 -17.90 17.32 13.90
N LYS A 273 -18.67 17.97 13.03
CA LYS A 273 -19.82 18.78 13.45
C LYS A 273 -21.10 17.97 13.62
N ASP A 274 -21.18 16.81 12.96
CA ASP A 274 -22.42 16.07 12.79
C ASP A 274 -22.31 14.58 13.16
N LYS A 275 -21.10 14.08 13.42
CA LYS A 275 -20.87 12.71 13.91
C LYS A 275 -19.96 12.68 15.13
N LYS A 276 -20.33 11.86 16.11
CA LYS A 276 -19.42 11.45 17.20
C LYS A 276 -18.62 10.23 16.77
N PRO A 277 -17.47 9.96 17.41
CA PRO A 277 -16.67 8.76 17.15
C PRO A 277 -17.46 7.45 17.19
N THR A 278 -18.40 7.32 18.13
CA THR A 278 -19.27 6.13 18.26
C THR A 278 -20.37 6.04 17.19
N ASP A 279 -20.58 7.09 16.40
CA ASP A 279 -21.50 7.14 15.24
C ASP A 279 -20.78 6.84 13.92
N ALA A 280 -19.47 6.54 13.98
CA ALA A 280 -18.71 6.04 12.85
C ALA A 280 -19.24 4.68 12.39
N THR A 281 -18.91 4.29 11.16
CA THR A 281 -19.25 2.96 10.64
C THR A 281 -18.75 1.89 11.61
N THR A 282 -19.57 0.88 11.84
CA THR A 282 -19.29 -0.23 12.75
C THR A 282 -18.55 -1.36 12.04
N VAL A 283 -17.90 -2.23 12.82
CA VAL A 283 -17.29 -3.47 12.30
C VAL A 283 -18.34 -4.36 11.62
N GLU A 284 -19.54 -4.46 12.19
CA GLU A 284 -20.65 -5.21 11.59
C GLU A 284 -21.04 -4.65 10.22
N GLU A 285 -21.29 -3.34 10.11
CA GLU A 285 -21.61 -2.69 8.83
C GLU A 285 -20.49 -2.88 7.80
N LEU A 286 -19.22 -2.75 8.22
CA LEU A 286 -18.07 -3.00 7.34
C LEU A 286 -18.06 -4.44 6.79
N ILE A 287 -18.39 -5.42 7.63
CA ILE A 287 -18.48 -6.83 7.22
C ILE A 287 -19.66 -7.05 6.26
N GLU A 288 -20.81 -6.44 6.51
CA GLU A 288 -21.98 -6.50 5.63
C GLU A 288 -21.67 -5.88 4.26
N MET A 289 -21.03 -4.71 4.24
CA MET A 289 -20.52 -4.07 3.02
C MET A 289 -19.58 -5.03 2.28
N TYR A 290 -18.60 -5.63 2.96
CA TYR A 290 -17.71 -6.62 2.34
C TYR A 290 -18.45 -7.83 1.75
N GLN A 291 -19.48 -8.36 2.43
CA GLN A 291 -20.25 -9.51 1.95
C GLN A 291 -21.19 -9.17 0.79
N SER A 292 -21.60 -7.91 0.67
CA SER A 292 -22.40 -7.42 -0.45
C SER A 292 -21.55 -7.11 -1.70
N GLN A 293 -20.24 -6.90 -1.54
CA GLN A 293 -19.31 -6.76 -2.66
C GLN A 293 -19.31 -8.03 -3.52
N GLY A 294 -19.79 -7.90 -4.75
CA GLY A 294 -19.83 -8.99 -5.73
C GLY A 294 -21.18 -9.72 -5.81
N LYS A 295 -22.15 -9.39 -4.96
CA LYS A 295 -23.56 -9.75 -5.19
C LYS A 295 -24.15 -8.74 -6.18
N LYS A 296 -24.04 -9.05 -7.48
CA LYS A 296 -24.89 -8.45 -8.51
C LYS A 296 -26.18 -9.23 -8.64
#